data_AF-A0A0M3I247-F1
#
_entry.id   AF-A0A0M3I247-F1
#
_cell.length_a   1.000
_cell.length_b   1.000
_cell.length_c   1.000
_cell.angle_alpha   90.00
_cell.angle_beta   90.00
_cell.angle_gamma   90.00
#
_symmetry.space_group_name_H-M   'P 1'
#
loop_
_entity.id
_entity.type
_entity.pdbx_description
1 polymer ?
#
loop_
_entity_poly.entity_id
_entity_poly.type
_entity_poly.pdbx_seq_one_letter_code
_entity_poly.pdbx_strand_id
1 'polypeptide(L)' 'MAEVLELVDHKNLDLDVEYFKTCVSTTENLTIFLWKELKKHMSKPELLYKTVVHETSKNVFTFRGP' A
#
# COMPACT_ATOMS: atom_id res chain seq x y z
N MET A 1 10.71 5.13 -2.64
CA MET A 1 9.92 4.10 -3.35
C MET A 1 10.43 2.71 -3.05
N ALA A 2 11.73 2.43 -3.24
CA ALA A 2 12.33 1.14 -2.89
C ALA A 2 11.98 0.67 -1.47
N GLU A 3 12.09 1.57 -0.48
CA GLU A 3 11.78 1.28 0.92
C GLU A 3 10.33 0.78 1.17
N VAL A 4 9.35 1.28 0.42
CA VAL A 4 7.95 0.86 0.56
C VAL A 4 7.71 -0.48 -0.13
N LEU A 5 8.39 -0.74 -1.24
CA LEU A 5 8.31 -2.03 -1.94
C LEU A 5 8.93 -3.15 -1.10
N GLU A 6 10.05 -2.89 -0.41
CA GLU A 6 10.68 -3.87 0.49
C GLU A 6 9.76 -4.35 1.63
N LEU A 7 8.71 -3.58 1.96
CA LEU A 7 7.72 -4.00 2.96
C LEU A 7 6.83 -5.14 2.47
N VAL A 8 6.61 -5.27 1.16
CA VAL A 8 5.58 -6.17 0.59
C VAL A 8 6.07 -7.08 -0.54
N ASP A 9 7.17 -6.74 -1.21
CA ASP A 9 7.70 -7.53 -2.33
C ASP A 9 8.18 -8.91 -1.87
N HIS A 10 7.78 -9.95 -2.61
CA HIS A 10 8.07 -11.35 -2.30
C HIS A 10 7.71 -11.79 -0.85
N LYS A 11 6.70 -11.17 -0.23
CA LYS A 11 6.24 -11.47 1.13
C LYS A 11 4.81 -12.01 1.16
N ASN A 12 4.51 -12.81 2.18
CA ASN A 12 3.14 -13.11 2.56
C ASN A 12 2.59 -11.94 3.40
N LEU A 13 1.56 -11.26 2.92
CA LEU A 13 1.02 -10.07 3.60
C LEU A 13 0.57 -10.38 5.04
N ASP A 14 -0.20 -11.45 5.23
CA ASP A 14 -0.82 -11.76 6.52
C ASP A 14 0.20 -12.27 7.56
N LEU A 15 1.31 -12.87 7.12
CA LEU A 15 2.33 -13.44 8.00
C LEU A 15 3.51 -12.50 8.25
N ASP A 16 4.00 -11.84 7.20
CA ASP A 16 5.28 -11.13 7.20
C ASP A 16 5.14 -9.62 7.39
N VAL A 17 3.92 -9.07 7.22
CA VAL A 17 3.68 -7.64 7.28
C VAL A 17 2.76 -7.32 8.47
N GLU A 18 3.34 -6.71 9.49
CA GLU A 18 2.68 -6.46 10.78
C GLU A 18 1.30 -5.80 10.66
N TYR A 19 1.13 -4.89 9.68
CA TYR A 19 -0.14 -4.22 9.41
C TYR A 19 -1.30 -5.20 9.14
N PHE A 20 -1.05 -6.31 8.43
CA PHE A 20 -2.09 -7.24 8.01
C PHE A 20 -2.38 -8.36 9.03
N LYS A 21 -1.62 -8.45 10.13
CA LYS A 21 -1.95 -9.40 11.21
C LYS A 21 -3.30 -9.12 11.87
N THR A 22 -3.74 -7.86 11.84
CA THR A 22 -5.02 -7.42 12.42
C THR A 22 -5.94 -6.76 11.40
N CYS A 23 -5.49 -6.63 10.15
CA CYS A 23 -6.24 -6.02 9.06
C CYS A 23 -6.27 -6.99 7.89
N VAL A 24 -7.45 -7.32 7.38
CA VAL A 24 -7.57 -8.23 6.23
C VAL A 24 -6.80 -7.69 5.01
N SER A 25 -6.01 -8.55 4.37
CA SER A 25 -5.13 -8.23 3.24
C SER A 25 -5.85 -8.05 1.89
N THR A 26 -7.06 -7.46 1.90
CA THR A 26 -7.71 -7.10 0.63
C THR A 26 -6.92 -6.03 -0.11
N THR A 27 -7.05 -5.98 -1.43
CA THR A 27 -6.32 -5.00 -2.24
C THR A 27 -6.71 -3.55 -1.92
N GLU A 28 -7.93 -3.29 -1.44
CA GLU A 28 -8.32 -1.98 -0.90
C GLU A 28 -7.46 -1.58 0.31
N ASN A 29 -7.32 -2.49 1.28
CA ASN A 29 -6.51 -2.25 2.48
C ASN A 29 -5.02 -2.15 2.13
N LEU A 30 -4.54 -2.93 1.16
CA LEU A 30 -3.19 -2.80 0.62
C LEU A 30 -2.97 -1.43 -0.04
N THR A 31 -3.92 -0.94 -0.83
CA THR A 31 -3.84 0.38 -1.47
C THR A 31 -3.75 1.50 -0.43
N ILE A 32 -4.53 1.39 0.66
CA ILE A 32 -4.49 2.32 1.80
C ILE A 32 -3.16 2.22 2.56
N PHE A 33 -2.69 1.00 2.82
CA PHE A 33 -1.40 0.76 3.49
C PHE A 33 -0.25 1.40 2.70
N LEU A 34 -0.15 1.11 1.41
CA LEU A 34 0.89 1.68 0.54
C LEU A 34 0.82 3.20 0.48
N TRP A 35 -0.38 3.79 0.44
CA TRP A 35 -0.53 5.25 0.54
C TRP A 35 0.04 5.82 1.85
N LYS A 36 -0.28 5.18 2.99
CA LYS A 36 0.22 5.61 4.31
C LYS A 36 1.74 5.50 4.38
N GLU A 37 2.31 4.39 3.90
CA GLU A 37 3.76 4.18 3.89
C GLU A 37 4.47 5.14 2.94
N LEU A 38 3.93 5.40 1.74
CA LEU A 38 4.47 6.41 0.83
C LEU A 38 4.50 7.80 1.47
N LYS A 39 3.43 8.24 2.13
CA LYS A 39 3.42 9.54 2.82
C LYS A 39 4.51 9.67 3.88
N LYS A 40 4.84 8.59 4.61
CA LYS A 40 5.89 8.63 5.64
C LYS A 40 7.29 8.83 5.07
N HIS A 41 7.56 8.26 3.89
CA HIS A 41 8.90 8.28 3.27
C HIS A 41 9.09 9.42 2.26
N MET A 42 8.03 10.14 1.88
CA MET A 42 8.13 11.29 0.99
C MET A 42 8.59 12.54 1.74
N SER A 43 9.57 13.27 1.19
CA SER A 43 10.00 14.57 1.74
C SER A 43 8.91 15.66 1.66
N LYS A 44 7.95 15.50 0.74
CA LYS A 44 6.82 16.40 0.49
C LYS A 44 5.52 15.60 0.36
N PRO A 45 4.96 15.10 1.48
CA PRO A 45 3.81 14.18 1.47
C PRO A 45 2.51 14.82 0.96
N GLU A 46 2.41 16.15 0.93
CA GLU A 46 1.30 16.91 0.36
C GLU A 46 1.16 16.76 -1.16
N LEU A 47 2.23 16.33 -1.85
CA LEU A 47 2.22 16.10 -3.29
C LEU A 47 1.65 14.73 -3.69
N LEU A 48 1.43 13.84 -2.73
CA LEU A 48 0.84 12.53 -3.03
C LEU A 48 -0.65 12.71 -3.36
N TYR A 49 -1.04 12.42 -4.61
CA TYR A 49 -2.40 12.62 -5.10
C TYR A 49 -3.26 11.34 -5.10
N LYS A 50 -2.71 10.23 -5.60
CA LYS A 50 -3.37 8.91 -5.55
C LYS A 50 -2.38 7.75 -5.49
N THR A 51 -2.77 6.65 -4.87
CA THR A 51 -2.14 5.32 -5.05
C THR A 51 -3.10 4.45 -5.85
N VAL A 52 -2.56 3.71 -6.82
CA VAL A 52 -3.32 2.77 -7.65
C VAL A 52 -2.65 1.40 -7.56
N VAL A 53 -3.40 0.36 -7.21
CA VAL A 53 -2.92 -1.03 -7.17
C VAL A 53 -3.71 -1.85 -8.17
N HIS A 54 -2.98 -2.58 -9.00
CA HIS A 54 -3.53 -3.56 -9.93
C HIS A 54 -3.26 -4.94 -9.36
N GLU A 55 -4.27 -5.56 -8.75
CA GLU A 55 -4.15 -6.95 -8.28
C GLU A 55 -4.10 -7.91 -9.46
N THR A 56 -4.95 -7.65 -10.46
CA THR A 56 -4.96 -8.33 -11.76
C THR A 56 -5.26 -7.30 -12.86
N SER A 57 -5.29 -7.74 -14.13
CA SER A 57 -5.70 -6.87 -15.25
C SER A 57 -7.16 -6.41 -15.17
N LYS A 58 -8.01 -7.09 -14.39
CA LYS A 58 -9.44 -6.80 -14.24
C LYS A 58 -9.79 -6.13 -12.91
N ASN A 59 -8.92 -6.24 -11.90
CA ASN A 59 -9.14 -5.70 -10.56
C ASN A 59 -8.14 -4.58 -10.28
N VAL A 60 -8.65 -3.34 -10.22
CA VAL A 60 -7.86 -2.13 -10.02
C VAL A 60 -8.47 -1.28 -8.93
N PHE A 61 -7.65 -0.87 -7.97
CA PHE A 61 -8.08 -0.16 -6.77
C PHE A 61 -7.33 1.16 -6.67
N THR A 62 -8.04 2.22 -6.26
CA THR A 62 -7.47 3.57 -6.15
C THR A 62 -7.83 4.18 -4.80
N PHE A 63 -6.84 4.79 -4.14
CA PHE A 63 -7.04 5.57 -2.92
C PHE A 63 -6.43 6.97 -3.06
N ARG A 64 -7.12 7.99 -2.54
CA ARG A 64 -6.74 9.42 -2.67
C ARG A 64 -6.50 10.12 -1.32
N GLY A 65 -6.39 9.35 -0.24
CA GLY A 65 -6.39 9.91 1.12
C GLY A 65 -7.81 10.13 1.67
N PRO A 66 -7.90 10.57 2.94
CA PRO A 66 -9.16 10.95 3.58
C PRO A 66 -9.77 12.23 2.98
#